data_AF-A0A7J2SG49-F1
#
_entry.id   AF-A0A7J2SG49-F1
#
_cell.length_a   1.000
_cell.length_b   1.000
_cell.length_c   1.000
_cell.angle_alpha   90.00
_cell.angle_beta   90.00
_cell.angle_gamma   90.00
#
_symmetry.space_group_name_H-M   'P 1'
#
loop_
_entity.id
_entity.type
_entity.pdbx_description
1 polymer ?
#
loop_
_entity_poly.entity_id
_entity_poly.type
_entity_poly.pdbx_seq_one_letter_code
_entity_poly.pdbx_strand_id
1 'polypeptide(L)' 'MVTKWRTSIDVIRFVDSFLIYCKNKPLIKIDKAPWYRWALQRLG' A
#
# COMPACT_ATOMS: atom_id res chain seq x y z
N MET A 1 8.56 5.05 15.82
CA MET A 1 8.51 6.45 15.36
C MET A 1 7.47 6.54 14.26
N VAL A 2 6.27 7.06 14.55
CA VAL A 2 5.25 7.33 13.51
C VAL A 2 5.60 8.71 12.95
N THR A 3 6.30 8.73 11.81
CA THR A 3 6.63 9.98 11.13
C THR A 3 5.36 10.62 10.59
N LYS A 4 5.19 11.93 10.80
CA LYS A 4 4.03 12.72 10.34
C LYS A 4 3.78 12.66 8.83
N TRP A 5 4.79 12.22 8.08
CA TRP A 5 4.80 12.09 6.63
C TRP A 5 5.19 10.66 6.29
N ARG A 6 4.24 9.86 5.80
CA ARG A 6 4.57 8.67 5.04
C ARG A 6 5.03 9.13 3.67
N THR A 7 6.29 8.86 3.35
CA THR A 7 6.81 9.13 2.02
C THR A 7 6.26 8.09 1.05
N SER A 8 6.21 8.39 -0.24
CA SER A 8 5.71 7.45 -1.27
C SER A 8 6.40 6.08 -1.21
N ILE A 9 7.66 6.03 -0.74
CA ILE A 9 8.42 4.79 -0.61
C ILE A 9 7.97 3.92 0.58
N ASP A 10 7.54 4.54 1.69
CA ASP A 10 6.99 3.82 2.84
C ASP A 10 5.69 3.11 2.46
N VAL A 11 4.88 3.78 1.63
CA VAL A 11 3.63 3.25 1.12
C VAL A 11 3.87 2.07 0.18
N ILE A 12 4.85 2.20 -0.73
CA ILE A 12 5.25 1.10 -1.62
C ILE A 12 5.72 -0.10 -0.79
N ARG A 13 6.64 0.10 0.15
CA ARG A 13 7.17 -0.97 1.01
C ARG A 13 6.08 -1.66 1.82
N PHE A 14 5.16 -0.88 2.38
CA PHE A 14 4.03 -1.44 3.11
C PHE A 14 3.12 -2.27 2.20
N VAL A 15 2.77 -1.74 1.02
CA VAL A 15 1.91 -2.43 0.06
C VAL A 15 2.55 -3.72 -0.47
N ASP A 16 3.83 -3.68 -0.82
CA ASP A 16 4.61 -4.84 -1.26
C ASP A 16 4.67 -5.94 -0.18
N SER A 17 4.82 -5.55 1.09
CA SER A 17 4.95 -6.49 2.21
C SER A 17 3.74 -7.42 2.40
N PHE A 18 2.53 -7.02 1.98
CA PHE A 18 1.34 -7.87 2.09
C PHE A 18 0.80 -8.37 0.76
N LEU A 19 1.07 -7.67 -0.35
CA LEU A 19 0.61 -8.08 -1.69
C LEU A 19 1.12 -9.47 -2.08
N ILE A 20 2.34 -9.83 -1.65
CA ILE A 20 2.90 -11.17 -1.89
C ILE A 20 2.05 -12.32 -1.33
N TYR A 21 1.23 -12.05 -0.31
CA TYR A 21 0.34 -13.03 0.31
C TYR A 21 -1.06 -13.02 -0.30
N CYS A 22 -1.37 -12.01 -1.12
CA CYS A 22 -2.65 -11.91 -1.79
C CYS A 22 -2.67 -12.78 -3.06
N LYS A 23 -3.71 -13.58 -3.23
CA LYS A 23 -3.96 -14.31 -4.49
C LYS A 23 -5.05 -13.60 -5.28
N ASN A 24 -4.85 -13.45 -6.60
CA ASN A 24 -5.74 -12.71 -7.51
C ASN A 24 -5.84 -11.22 -7.14
N LYS A 25 -7.01 -10.60 -7.35
CA LYS A 25 -7.33 -9.24 -6.88
C LYS A 25 -7.93 -9.29 -5.47
N PRO A 26 -7.13 -9.10 -4.41
CA PRO A 26 -7.66 -9.08 -3.04
C PRO A 26 -8.57 -7.87 -2.83
N LEU A 27 -9.61 -8.04 -2.00
CA LEU A 27 -10.37 -6.91 -1.48
C LEU A 27 -9.52 -6.22 -0.39
N ILE A 28 -8.87 -5.12 -0.74
CA ILE A 28 -8.00 -4.38 0.18
C ILE A 28 -8.83 -3.35 0.95
N LYS A 29 -8.95 -3.56 2.27
CA LYS A 29 -9.65 -2.64 3.19
C LYS A 29 -8.64 -1.91 4.07
N ILE A 30 -8.22 -0.75 3.60
CA ILE A 30 -7.24 0.12 4.27
C ILE A 30 -7.83 1.51 4.48
N ASP A 31 -7.12 2.36 5.21
CA ASP A 31 -7.45 3.77 5.30
C ASP A 31 -7.49 4.40 3.90
N LYS A 32 -8.49 5.25 3.63
CA LYS A 32 -8.74 5.88 2.31
C LYS A 32 -7.66 6.92 1.93
N ALA A 33 -6.45 6.77 2.46
CA ALA A 33 -5.41 7.72 2.23
C ALA A 33 -4.97 7.73 0.75
N PRO A 34 -4.71 8.91 0.17
CA PRO A 34 -4.54 9.05 -1.29
C PRO A 34 -3.39 8.22 -1.87
N TRP A 35 -2.33 8.01 -1.08
CA TRP A 35 -1.09 7.37 -1.53
C TRP A 35 -1.24 5.88 -1.85
N TYR A 36 -2.14 5.17 -1.18
CA TYR A 36 -2.30 3.73 -1.44
C TYR A 36 -2.92 3.44 -2.78
N ARG A 37 -3.81 4.31 -3.27
CA ARG A 37 -4.45 4.13 -4.58
C ARG A 37 -3.40 4.03 -5.68
N TRP A 38 -2.41 4.93 -5.64
CA TRP A 38 -1.28 4.93 -6.57
C TRP A 38 -0.39 3.69 -6.38
N ALA A 39 -0.03 3.35 -5.13
CA ALA A 39 0.85 2.21 -4.87
C ALA A 39 0.23 0.87 -5.28
N LEU A 40 -1.06 0.68 -5.02
CA LEU A 40 -1.81 -0.51 -5.43
C LEU A 40 -1.92 -0.63 -6.95
N GLN A 41 -2.23 0.46 -7.65
CA GLN A 41 -2.23 0.46 -9.12
C GLN A 41 -0.86 0.12 -9.72
N ARG A 42 0.22 0.50 -9.04
CA ARG A 42 1.58 0.23 -9.50
C ARG A 42 2.03 -1.20 -9.25
N LEU A 43 1.55 -1.83 -8.18
CA LEU A 43 2.05 -3.12 -7.69
C LEU A 43 1.15 -4.33 -8.02
N GLY A 44 -0.16 -4.17 -8.26
CA GLY A 44 -1.03 -5.25 -8.75
C GLY A 44 -2.48 -5.20 -8.30
#